data_AF-A0ABD3WCP5-F1
#
_entry.id   AF-A0ABD3WCP5-F1
#
_cell.length_a   1.000
_cell.length_b   1.000
_cell.length_c   1.000
_cell.angle_alpha   90.00
_cell.angle_beta   90.00
_cell.angle_gamma   90.00
#
_symmetry.space_group_name_H-M   'P 1'
#
loop_
_entity.id
_entity.type
_entity.pdbx_description
1 polymer ?
#
loop_
_entity_poly.entity_id
_entity_poly.type
_entity_poly.pdbx_seq_one_letter_code
_entity_poly.pdbx_strand_id
1 'polypeptide(L)'
;ILPGSHKYGQIDYKFGTILAEVDLERVEATKQHTSLVYVEMNPGNYTLHILLNLDAVFFNCNSLHSSGPNKIHWRRWVFLSAYNKATNNPVSNDAIRKCTVLTDITGKEFITPGTNSCIIKPPEEQP
;
A
#
# COMPACT_ATOMS: atom_id res chain seq x y z
N ILE A 1 -11.13 2.91 2.25
CA ILE A 1 -10.95 2.17 3.53
C ILE A 1 -12.32 1.86 4.11
N LEU A 2 -12.50 0.70 4.73
CA LEU A 2 -13.66 0.41 5.58
C LEU A 2 -13.27 0.63 7.06
N PRO A 3 -13.63 1.76 7.68
CA PRO A 3 -13.25 2.05 9.07
C PRO A 3 -13.72 0.96 10.04
N GLY A 4 -12.92 0.68 11.07
CA GLY A 4 -13.27 -0.35 12.07
C GLY A 4 -13.18 -1.79 11.60
N SER A 5 -12.94 -2.06 10.31
CA SER A 5 -12.90 -3.42 9.75
C SER A 5 -11.85 -4.34 10.38
N HIS A 6 -10.75 -3.80 10.91
CA HIS A 6 -9.73 -4.54 11.66
C HIS A 6 -10.30 -5.26 12.90
N LYS A 7 -11.48 -4.86 13.41
CA LYS A 7 -12.16 -5.50 14.53
C LYS A 7 -12.83 -6.83 14.15
N TYR A 8 -13.02 -7.10 12.86
CA TYR A 8 -13.63 -8.34 12.37
C TYR A 8 -12.62 -9.50 12.21
N GLY A 9 -11.40 -9.32 12.73
CA GLY A 9 -10.34 -10.32 12.69
C GLY A 9 -9.54 -10.30 11.38
N GLN A 10 -8.62 -11.25 11.28
CA GLN A 10 -7.84 -11.45 10.05
C GLN A 10 -8.73 -12.11 9.00
N ILE A 11 -8.68 -11.58 7.78
CA ILE A 11 -9.35 -12.19 6.63
C ILE A 11 -8.31 -13.03 5.89
N ASP A 12 -8.65 -14.28 5.64
CA ASP A 12 -7.78 -15.19 4.90
C ASP A 12 -7.65 -14.69 3.46
N TYR A 13 -6.40 -14.66 2.99
CA TYR A 13 -6.10 -14.34 1.60
C TYR A 13 -6.12 -15.64 0.81
N LYS A 14 -6.88 -15.65 -0.29
CA LYS A 14 -6.66 -16.64 -1.34
C LYS A 14 -5.58 -16.06 -2.25
N PHE A 15 -4.44 -16.75 -2.34
CA PHE A 15 -3.38 -16.35 -3.26
C PHE A 15 -3.86 -16.57 -4.70
N GLY A 16 -4.37 -15.52 -5.34
CA GLY A 16 -4.54 -15.42 -6.79
C GLY A 16 -3.23 -15.06 -7.47
N THR A 17 -3.14 -15.31 -8.77
CA THR A 17 -1.90 -15.26 -9.58
C THR A 17 -1.25 -13.87 -9.69
N ILE A 18 -1.94 -12.77 -9.36
CA ILE A 18 -1.42 -11.40 -9.62
C ILE A 18 -1.78 -10.37 -8.54
N LEU A 19 -2.82 -10.61 -7.74
CA LEU A 19 -3.21 -9.79 -6.59
C LEU A 19 -3.69 -10.71 -5.45
N ALA A 20 -3.50 -10.27 -4.21
CA ALA A 20 -4.12 -10.91 -3.06
C ALA A 20 -5.64 -10.73 -3.16
N GLU A 21 -6.37 -11.80 -3.50
CA GLU A 21 -7.82 -11.78 -3.53
C GLU A 21 -8.32 -12.01 -2.10
N VAL A 22 -8.87 -10.94 -1.54
CA VAL A 22 -9.58 -10.98 -0.27
C VAL A 22 -10.92 -11.68 -0.50
N ASP A 23 -11.36 -12.47 0.47
CA ASP A 23 -12.69 -13.06 0.47
C ASP A 23 -13.78 -11.98 0.29
N LEU A 24 -14.37 -11.94 -0.91
CA LEU A 24 -15.36 -10.94 -1.29
C LEU A 24 -16.62 -11.05 -0.45
N GLU A 25 -17.00 -12.25 0.01
CA GLU A 25 -18.16 -12.43 0.88
C GLU A 25 -17.98 -11.65 2.19
N ARG A 26 -16.79 -11.75 2.79
CA ARG A 26 -16.45 -10.98 4.00
C ARG A 26 -16.36 -9.47 3.75
N VAL A 27 -15.87 -9.06 2.57
CA VAL A 27 -15.84 -7.65 2.20
C VAL A 27 -17.26 -7.09 2.10
N GLU A 28 -18.16 -7.78 1.42
CA GLU A 28 -19.56 -7.35 1.27
C GLU A 28 -20.30 -7.37 2.60
N ALA A 29 -20.13 -8.40 3.43
CA ALA A 29 -20.67 -8.43 4.79
C ALA A 29 -20.16 -7.25 5.63
N THR A 30 -18.88 -6.89 5.50
CA THR A 30 -18.32 -5.74 6.23
C THR A 30 -18.94 -4.41 5.76
N LYS A 31 -19.18 -4.24 4.45
CA LYS A 31 -19.81 -3.03 3.89
C LYS A 31 -21.24 -2.79 4.41
N GLN A 32 -21.93 -3.83 4.88
CA GLN A 32 -23.26 -3.70 5.50
C GLN A 32 -23.20 -3.00 6.88
N HIS A 33 -22.04 -3.01 7.54
CA HIS A 33 -21.86 -2.48 8.89
C HIS A 33 -20.98 -1.22 8.96
N THR A 34 -20.26 -0.89 7.89
CA THR A 34 -19.43 0.32 7.82
C THR A 34 -19.43 0.93 6.43
N SER A 35 -19.48 2.26 6.38
CA SER A 35 -19.40 3.00 5.13
C SER A 35 -17.96 3.04 4.58
N LEU A 36 -17.85 3.04 3.26
CA LEU A 36 -16.59 3.25 2.55
C LEU A 36 -16.14 4.71 2.71
N VAL A 37 -14.91 4.90 3.19
CA VAL A 37 -14.27 6.21 3.30
C VAL A 37 -13.12 6.31 2.30
N TYR A 38 -13.13 7.38 1.50
CA TYR A 38 -12.03 7.75 0.62
C TYR A 38 -11.02 8.59 1.39
N VAL A 39 -9.74 8.23 1.26
CA VAL A 39 -8.64 9.01 1.82
C VAL A 39 -8.00 9.76 0.67
N GLU A 40 -8.35 11.04 0.56
CA GLU A 40 -7.75 11.97 -0.39
C GLU A 40 -6.56 12.64 0.29
N MET A 41 -5.43 12.70 -0.41
CA MET A 41 -4.15 13.14 0.14
C MET A 41 -3.47 14.05 -0.85
N ASN A 42 -2.89 15.14 -0.36
CA ASN A 42 -2.07 16.03 -1.16
C ASN A 42 -0.76 15.32 -1.52
N PRO A 43 -0.33 15.39 -2.80
CA PRO A 43 1.01 14.96 -3.17
C PRO A 43 2.00 15.89 -2.47
N GLY A 44 2.94 15.32 -1.71
CA GLY A 44 4.02 16.12 -1.13
C GLY A 44 4.73 16.91 -2.23
N ASN A 45 4.87 18.22 -2.06
CA ASN A 45 5.52 19.07 -3.05
C ASN A 45 7.05 18.95 -2.92
N TYR A 46 7.74 18.84 -4.06
CA TYR A 46 9.21 18.80 -4.16
C TYR A 46 9.87 20.18 -4.20
N THR A 47 9.13 21.29 -4.01
CA THR A 47 9.73 22.62 -4.05
C THR A 47 10.76 22.80 -2.92
N LEU A 48 12.02 22.93 -3.34
CA LEU A 48 13.20 23.21 -2.53
C LEU A 48 12.96 24.47 -1.68
N HIS A 49 13.16 24.33 -0.36
CA HIS A 49 12.89 25.32 0.68
C HIS A 49 11.42 25.71 0.85
N ILE A 50 10.71 24.95 1.69
CA ILE A 50 9.72 25.39 2.73
C ILE A 50 8.72 24.26 2.97
N LEU A 51 8.78 23.66 4.16
CA LEU A 51 7.81 22.77 4.82
C LEU A 51 7.19 21.65 3.96
N LEU A 52 7.69 20.43 4.17
CA LEU A 52 7.10 19.16 3.72
C LEU A 52 5.63 19.05 4.17
N ASN A 53 4.69 19.54 3.36
CA ASN A 53 3.26 19.22 3.49
C ASN A 53 3.01 17.86 2.84
N LEU A 54 3.45 16.79 3.51
CA LEU A 54 3.13 15.43 3.12
C LEU A 54 1.98 14.94 3.97
N ASP A 55 0.84 14.65 3.33
CA ASP A 55 -0.22 13.94 4.03
C ASP A 55 0.22 12.50 4.30
N ALA A 56 -0.10 12.00 5.49
CA ALA A 56 0.15 10.63 5.90
C ALA A 56 -1.10 10.04 6.55
N VAL A 57 -1.35 8.75 6.30
CA VAL A 57 -2.44 8.00 6.93
C VAL A 57 -1.88 6.79 7.67
N PHE A 58 -2.26 6.65 8.93
CA PHE A 58 -1.98 5.46 9.72
C PHE A 58 -3.24 4.59 9.76
N PHE A 59 -3.10 3.32 9.43
CA PHE A 59 -4.18 2.34 9.52
C PHE A 59 -3.64 0.99 10.01
N ASN A 60 -4.51 0.20 10.64
CA ASN A 60 -4.15 -1.13 11.11
C ASN A 60 -4.03 -2.09 9.91
N CYS A 61 -3.04 -2.99 9.91
CA CYS A 61 -2.76 -3.92 8.82
C CYS A 61 -3.93 -4.86 8.48
N ASN A 62 -4.82 -5.14 9.43
CA ASN A 62 -6.02 -5.94 9.22
C ASN A 62 -7.23 -5.12 8.72
N SER A 63 -7.08 -3.80 8.55
CA SER A 63 -8.17 -2.98 8.01
C SER A 63 -8.35 -3.28 6.53
N LEU A 64 -9.60 -3.50 6.10
CA LEU A 64 -9.95 -3.58 4.70
C LEU A 64 -9.70 -2.23 4.03
N HIS A 65 -8.74 -2.23 3.10
CA HIS A 65 -8.34 -1.08 2.31
C HIS A 65 -8.10 -1.52 0.87
N SER A 66 -8.37 -0.63 -0.06
CA SER A 66 -8.14 -0.83 -1.48
C SER A 66 -7.92 0.52 -2.15
N SER A 67 -7.33 0.48 -3.33
CA SER A 67 -7.22 1.65 -4.20
C SER A 67 -7.93 1.35 -5.51
N GLY A 68 -8.71 2.29 -6.02
CA GLY A 68 -9.29 2.19 -7.35
C GLY A 68 -8.22 2.27 -8.46
N PRO A 69 -8.57 1.85 -9.69
CA PRO A 69 -7.70 1.96 -10.86
C PRO A 69 -7.27 3.41 -11.09
N ASN A 70 -6.03 3.61 -11.51
CA ASN A 70 -5.54 4.93 -11.88
C ASN A 70 -6.03 5.29 -13.29
N LYS A 71 -6.88 6.32 -13.40
CA LYS A 71 -7.47 6.75 -14.68
C LYS A 71 -6.79 7.97 -15.30
N ILE A 72 -5.79 8.53 -14.62
CA ILE A 72 -5.05 9.71 -15.09
C ILE A 72 -3.67 9.30 -15.64
N HIS A 73 -3.11 10.13 -16.50
CA HIS A 73 -1.81 9.90 -17.14
C HIS A 73 -0.62 10.02 -16.17
N TRP A 74 -0.82 10.67 -15.01
CA TRP A 74 0.19 10.77 -13.96
C TRP A 74 0.23 9.51 -13.10
N ARG A 75 1.44 9.10 -12.69
CA ARG A 75 1.63 8.00 -11.73
C ARG A 75 1.18 8.41 -10.34
N ARG A 76 0.43 7.54 -9.66
CA ARG A 76 0.12 7.65 -8.22
C ARG A 76 1.17 6.88 -7.41
N TRP A 77 2.15 7.59 -6.87
CA TRP A 77 3.16 7.00 -5.99
C TRP A 77 2.65 6.98 -4.54
N VAL A 78 2.87 5.86 -3.87
CA VAL A 78 2.57 5.70 -2.45
C VAL A 78 3.78 5.06 -1.78
N PHE A 79 4.23 5.65 -0.68
CA PHE A 79 5.24 5.06 0.19
C PHE A 79 4.54 4.46 1.41
N LEU A 80 4.75 3.16 1.66
CA LEU A 80 4.16 2.45 2.78
C LEU A 80 5.27 1.97 3.73
N SER A 81 5.14 2.30 5.01
CA SER A 81 6.00 1.79 6.06
C SER A 81 5.16 0.99 7.05
N ALA A 82 5.55 -0.27 7.29
CA ALA A 82 4.88 -1.15 8.24
C ALA A 82 5.65 -1.17 9.56
N TYR A 83 4.96 -0.85 10.64
CA TYR A 83 5.52 -0.86 12.00
C TYR A 83 5.11 -2.13 12.72
N ASN A 84 6.03 -2.68 13.50
CA ASN A 84 5.79 -3.85 14.33
C ASN A 84 6.32 -3.62 15.75
N LYS A 85 5.70 -4.25 16.77
CA LYS A 85 6.22 -4.19 18.13
C LYS A 85 7.59 -4.87 18.19
N ALA A 86 8.54 -4.28 18.90
CA ALA A 86 9.87 -4.87 19.11
C ALA A 86 9.80 -6.27 19.76
N THR A 87 8.75 -6.55 20.53
CA THR A 87 8.51 -7.86 21.16
C THR A 87 7.80 -8.86 20.25
N ASN A 88 7.24 -8.43 19.11
CA ASN A 88 6.57 -9.30 18.15
C ASN A 88 7.59 -9.81 17.11
N ASN A 89 8.52 -10.65 17.57
CA ASN A 89 9.61 -11.13 16.75
C ASN A 89 9.10 -12.01 15.59
N PRO A 90 9.46 -11.73 14.33
CA PRO A 90 9.11 -12.61 13.22
C PRO A 90 9.85 -13.94 13.35
N VAL A 91 9.16 -15.03 13.01
CA VAL A 91 9.64 -16.40 13.22
C VAL A 91 10.77 -16.80 12.26
N SER A 92 10.75 -16.30 11.01
CA SER A 92 11.67 -16.74 9.93
C SER A 92 12.50 -15.61 9.32
N ASN A 93 12.58 -14.43 9.95
CA ASN A 93 13.33 -13.29 9.40
C ASN A 93 14.27 -12.68 10.44
N ASP A 94 15.50 -13.19 10.43
CA ASP A 94 16.59 -12.76 11.30
C ASP A 94 16.91 -11.27 11.20
N ALA A 95 16.78 -10.67 10.01
CA ALA A 95 17.11 -9.25 9.81
C ALA A 95 16.12 -8.33 10.54
N ILE A 96 14.82 -8.65 10.49
CA ILE A 96 13.79 -7.92 11.23
C ILE A 96 13.95 -8.17 12.73
N ARG A 97 14.20 -9.41 13.13
CA ARG A 97 14.41 -9.80 14.53
C ARG A 97 15.62 -9.10 15.17
N LYS A 98 16.74 -9.00 14.44
CA LYS A 98 17.96 -8.33 14.91
C LYS A 98 17.84 -6.80 14.88
N CYS A 99 16.80 -6.27 14.22
CA CYS A 99 16.56 -4.84 14.04
C CYS A 99 17.81 -4.07 13.60
N THR A 100 18.60 -4.69 12.71
CA THR A 100 19.83 -4.11 12.20
C THR A 100 19.50 -3.12 11.11
N VAL A 101 20.00 -1.89 11.22
CA VAL A 101 19.95 -0.92 10.13
C VAL A 101 20.76 -1.48 8.98
N LEU A 102 20.08 -1.85 7.88
CA LEU A 102 20.74 -2.22 6.65
C LEU A 102 21.15 -0.94 5.92
N THR A 103 22.45 -0.64 5.97
CA THR A 103 23.04 0.48 5.23
C THR A 103 23.50 0.07 3.83
N ASP A 104 23.71 -1.23 3.62
CA ASP A 104 24.04 -1.78 2.31
C ASP A 104 22.78 -1.99 1.48
N ILE A 105 22.66 -1.19 0.43
CA ILE A 105 21.57 -1.25 -0.55
C ILE A 105 22.02 -1.85 -1.88
N THR A 106 23.23 -2.43 -1.93
CA THR A 106 23.78 -3.05 -3.13
C THR A 106 22.86 -4.18 -3.62
N GLY A 107 22.54 -4.20 -4.92
CA GLY A 107 21.63 -5.18 -5.52
C GLY A 107 20.13 -4.89 -5.31
N LYS A 108 19.76 -3.79 -4.65
CA LYS A 108 18.39 -3.28 -4.69
C LYS A 108 18.22 -2.48 -5.98
N GLU A 109 17.34 -2.94 -6.86
CA GLU A 109 16.98 -2.20 -8.06
C GLU A 109 16.00 -1.07 -7.71
N PHE A 110 16.38 0.16 -8.03
CA PHE A 110 15.45 1.28 -8.05
C PHE A 110 14.81 1.32 -9.43
N ILE A 111 13.51 1.05 -9.51
CA ILE A 111 12.79 1.05 -10.78
C ILE A 111 12.74 2.47 -11.33
N THR A 112 13.36 2.68 -12.49
CA THR A 112 13.23 3.93 -13.23
C THR A 112 11.77 4.12 -13.65
N PRO A 113 11.15 5.28 -13.40
CA PRO A 113 9.74 5.52 -13.71
C PRO A 113 9.30 5.36 -15.18
N GLY A 114 10.19 5.07 -16.13
CA GLY A 114 9.85 4.90 -17.55
C GLY A 114 9.49 3.47 -17.98
N THR A 115 9.86 2.44 -17.21
CA THR A 115 9.95 1.05 -17.73
C THR A 115 8.94 0.07 -17.15
N ASN A 116 7.91 0.53 -16.43
CA ASN A 116 7.00 -0.35 -15.68
C ASN A 116 5.63 -0.55 -16.38
N SER A 117 5.10 -1.77 -16.31
CA SER A 117 3.84 -2.20 -16.95
C SER A 117 2.56 -1.58 -16.35
N CYS A 118 2.68 -0.84 -15.24
CA CYS A 118 1.59 -0.10 -14.63
C CYS A 118 1.29 1.26 -15.30
N ILE A 119 1.98 1.59 -16.41
CA ILE A 119 1.62 2.74 -17.25
C ILE A 119 0.53 2.29 -18.23
N ILE A 120 -0.67 2.87 -18.14
CA ILE A 120 -1.62 2.80 -19.24
C ILE A 120 -1.02 3.63 -20.37
N LYS A 121 -0.57 2.97 -21.44
CA LYS A 121 -0.08 3.68 -22.63
C LYS A 121 -1.20 4.55 -23.21
N PRO A 122 -0.88 5.76 -23.72
CA PRO A 122 -1.84 6.57 -24.47
C PRO A 122 -2.50 5.73 -25.58
N PRO A 123 -3.73 6.04 -26.00
CA PRO A 123 -4.41 5.31 -27.07
C PRO A 123 -3.59 5.21 -28.37
N GLU A 124 -2.74 6.19 -28.62
CA GLU A 124 -1.85 6.29 -29.79
C GLU A 124 -0.66 5.31 -29.75
N GLU A 125 -0.37 4.69 -28.60
CA GLU A 125 0.77 3.78 -28.38
C GLU A 125 0.34 2.34 -27.99
N GLN A 126 -0.95 2.01 -28.13
CA GLN A 126 -1.48 0.66 -27.97
C GLN A 126 -1.54 -0.04 -29.35
N PRO A 127 -1.18 -1.33 -29.46
CA PRO A 127 -1.13 -2.05 -30.74
C PRO A 127 -2.52 -2.27 -31.37
#